data_AF-A0A7K6LJL4-F1
#
_entry.id   AF-A0A7K6LJL4-F1
#
_cell.length_a   1.000
_cell.length_b   1.000
_cell.length_c   1.000
_cell.angle_alpha   90.00
_cell.angle_beta   90.00
_cell.angle_gamma   90.00
#
_symmetry.space_group_name_H-M   'P 1'
#
loop_
_entity.id
_entity.type
_entity.pdbx_description
1 polymer ?
#
loop_
_entity_poly.entity_id
_entity_poly.type
_entity_poly.pdbx_seq_one_letter_code
_entity_poly.pdbx_strand_id
1 'polypeptide(L)'
;MAAALEEALGTVCWWGLSPAIDLRLHLPPDPAAEASVLLVGAAEGRHLLMTAARARRGPPRSITLFVAEQSPEPVARQLLFLLLALEAPDRPRPAARAAAILELLGSGSLRPGTAALLRGAAGRLRRWVS
;
A
#
# COMPACT_ATOMS: atom_id res chain seq x y z
N MET A 1 15.17 26.48 2.75
CA MET A 1 13.86 26.28 3.41
C MET A 1 12.75 25.95 2.41
N ALA A 2 12.68 26.63 1.25
CA ALA A 2 11.76 26.26 0.16
C ALA A 2 12.06 24.88 -0.47
N ALA A 3 13.34 24.52 -0.72
CA ALA A 3 13.71 23.22 -1.30
C ALA A 3 13.36 22.02 -0.41
N ALA A 4 13.50 22.15 0.92
CA ALA A 4 13.10 21.11 1.88
C ALA A 4 11.56 20.97 1.97
N LEU A 5 10.83 22.06 1.72
CA LEU A 5 9.38 22.05 1.63
C LEU A 5 8.93 21.48 0.27
N GLU A 6 9.64 21.73 -0.82
CA GLU A 6 9.42 21.09 -2.13
C GLU A 6 9.76 19.59 -2.12
N GLU A 7 10.80 19.15 -1.41
CA GLU A 7 11.02 17.72 -1.12
C GLU A 7 9.87 17.17 -0.27
N ALA A 8 9.46 17.88 0.79
CA ALA A 8 8.36 17.44 1.64
C ALA A 8 6.98 17.43 0.93
N LEU A 9 6.75 18.31 -0.04
CA LEU A 9 5.50 18.45 -0.80
C LEU A 9 5.52 17.69 -2.14
N GLY A 10 6.69 17.37 -2.69
CA GLY A 10 6.87 16.91 -4.07
C GLY A 10 7.47 15.51 -4.26
N THR A 11 8.10 14.90 -3.26
CA THR A 11 8.66 13.52 -3.40
C THR A 11 8.05 12.50 -2.46
N VAL A 12 7.35 12.94 -1.41
CA VAL A 12 6.60 12.04 -0.54
C VAL A 12 5.31 11.64 -1.26
N CYS A 13 5.33 10.56 -2.05
CA CYS A 13 4.19 10.00 -2.78
C CYS A 13 2.85 10.18 -2.00
N TRP A 14 2.09 11.23 -2.33
CA TRP A 14 0.78 11.49 -1.75
C TRP A 14 -0.17 10.49 -2.41
N TRP A 15 -0.55 9.46 -1.68
CA TRP A 15 -1.49 8.48 -2.17
C TRP A 15 -2.82 9.14 -2.50
N GLY A 16 -3.44 8.77 -3.62
CA GLY A 16 -4.80 9.21 -3.94
C GLY A 16 -4.90 10.30 -5.01
N LEU A 17 -3.80 10.79 -5.58
CA LEU A 17 -3.84 11.71 -6.72
C LEU A 17 -4.15 11.01 -8.05
N SER A 18 -4.06 9.67 -8.09
CA SER A 18 -4.43 8.85 -9.24
C SER A 18 -5.27 7.62 -8.84
N PRO A 19 -6.10 7.09 -9.75
CA PRO A 19 -6.78 5.82 -9.55
C PRO A 19 -5.80 4.65 -9.39
N ALA A 20 -6.18 3.66 -8.58
CA ALA A 20 -5.41 2.43 -8.49
C ALA A 20 -5.52 1.62 -9.79
N ILE A 21 -4.36 1.29 -10.36
CA ILE A 21 -4.20 0.46 -11.56
C ILE A 21 -4.24 -1.04 -11.22
N ASP A 22 -4.82 -1.84 -12.12
CA ASP A 22 -4.72 -3.30 -12.13
C ASP A 22 -3.51 -3.70 -12.98
N LEU A 23 -2.42 -4.11 -12.33
CA LEU A 23 -1.13 -4.37 -12.98
C LEU A 23 -1.23 -5.51 -14.02
N ARG A 24 -2.20 -6.42 -13.89
CA ARG A 24 -2.44 -7.52 -14.83
C ARG A 24 -2.74 -7.05 -16.25
N LEU A 25 -3.34 -5.87 -16.40
CA LEU A 25 -3.71 -5.30 -17.70
C LEU A 25 -2.49 -4.83 -18.50
N HIS A 26 -1.34 -4.73 -17.84
CA HIS A 26 -0.08 -4.29 -18.42
C HIS A 26 0.93 -5.44 -18.57
N LEU A 27 0.53 -6.66 -18.22
CA LEU A 27 1.38 -7.83 -18.38
C LEU A 27 1.32 -8.38 -19.81
N PRO A 28 2.37 -9.06 -20.28
CA PRO A 28 2.34 -9.79 -21.54
C PRO A 28 1.16 -10.79 -21.58
N PRO A 29 0.59 -11.05 -22.77
CA PRO A 29 -0.65 -11.83 -22.90
C PRO A 29 -0.51 -13.30 -22.49
N ASP A 30 0.70 -13.84 -22.41
CA ASP A 30 0.96 -15.21 -21.98
C ASP A 30 0.62 -15.40 -20.48
N PRO A 31 -0.45 -16.14 -20.13
CA PRO A 31 -0.88 -16.35 -18.76
C PRO A 31 -0.10 -17.46 -18.04
N ALA A 32 0.63 -18.32 -18.77
CA ALA A 32 1.38 -19.44 -18.19
C ALA A 32 2.72 -18.99 -17.59
N ALA A 33 3.24 -17.84 -18.03
CA ALA A 33 4.48 -17.26 -17.53
C ALA A 33 4.27 -16.50 -16.21
N GLU A 34 5.12 -16.81 -15.23
CA GLU A 34 5.34 -15.94 -14.07
C GLU A 34 5.67 -14.53 -14.54
N ALA A 35 5.06 -13.52 -13.91
CA ALA A 35 5.29 -12.13 -14.25
C ALA A 35 6.10 -11.43 -13.15
N SER A 36 7.09 -10.65 -13.55
CA SER A 36 7.78 -9.72 -12.67
C SER A 36 7.40 -8.29 -13.04
N VAL A 37 7.05 -7.49 -12.04
CA VAL A 37 6.70 -6.07 -12.21
C VAL A 37 7.60 -5.24 -11.32
N LEU A 38 8.28 -4.25 -11.89
CA LEU A 38 9.07 -3.26 -11.17
C LEU A 38 8.30 -1.95 -11.06
N LEU A 39 8.02 -1.52 -9.83
CA LEU A 39 7.44 -0.23 -9.50
C LEU A 39 8.57 0.71 -9.10
N VAL A 40 8.76 1.80 -9.84
CA VAL A 40 9.80 2.81 -9.58
C VAL A 40 9.13 4.10 -9.10
N GLY A 41 9.47 4.56 -7.89
CA GLY A 41 8.85 5.76 -7.30
C GLY A 41 7.34 5.62 -7.05
N ALA A 42 6.85 4.38 -6.98
CA ALA A 42 5.44 4.03 -6.91
C ALA A 42 5.15 2.99 -5.81
N ALA A 43 5.79 3.14 -4.64
CA ALA A 43 5.51 2.36 -3.44
C ALA A 43 4.12 2.73 -2.87
N GLU A 44 3.10 2.18 -3.52
CA GLU A 44 1.71 2.45 -3.23
C GLU A 44 0.89 1.15 -3.12
N GLY A 45 0.41 0.86 -1.91
CA GLY A 45 -0.29 -0.40 -1.65
C GLY A 45 -1.63 -0.56 -2.36
N ARG A 46 -2.26 0.53 -2.85
CA ARG A 46 -3.57 0.46 -3.52
C ARG A 46 -3.48 -0.30 -4.84
N HIS A 47 -2.37 -0.20 -5.57
CA HIS A 47 -2.13 -0.97 -6.80
C HIS A 47 -2.08 -2.48 -6.52
N LEU A 48 -1.41 -2.88 -5.44
CA LEU A 48 -1.39 -4.28 -4.99
C LEU A 48 -2.78 -4.77 -4.66
N LEU A 49 -3.52 -4.05 -3.80
CA LEU A 49 -4.86 -4.46 -3.38
C LEU A 49 -5.82 -4.54 -4.57
N MET A 50 -5.74 -3.57 -5.49
CA MET A 50 -6.55 -3.55 -6.71
C MET A 50 -6.26 -4.77 -7.61
N THR A 51 -4.98 -5.04 -7.85
CA THR A 51 -4.53 -6.19 -8.65
C THR A 51 -4.95 -7.51 -8.00
N ALA A 52 -4.75 -7.65 -6.69
CA ALA A 52 -5.14 -8.84 -5.94
C ALA A 52 -6.67 -9.05 -5.91
N ALA A 53 -7.46 -7.99 -5.71
CA ALA A 53 -8.91 -8.06 -5.73
C ALA A 53 -9.46 -8.50 -7.09
N ARG A 54 -8.76 -8.13 -8.18
CA ARG A 54 -9.12 -8.50 -9.56
C ARG A 54 -8.48 -9.80 -10.03
N ALA A 55 -7.54 -10.38 -9.27
CA ALA A 55 -6.85 -11.62 -9.63
C ALA A 55 -7.81 -12.77 -9.96
N ARG A 56 -8.95 -12.87 -9.27
CA ARG A 56 -9.98 -13.91 -9.50
C ARG A 56 -10.77 -13.76 -10.80
N ARG A 57 -10.63 -12.65 -11.53
CA ARG A 57 -11.39 -12.35 -12.77
C ARG A 57 -10.72 -12.88 -14.04
N GLY A 58 -9.55 -13.52 -13.93
CA GLY A 58 -8.82 -14.07 -15.07
C GLY A 58 -8.09 -15.35 -14.70
N PRO A 59 -7.29 -15.92 -15.62
CA PRO A 59 -6.47 -17.09 -15.32
C PRO A 59 -5.53 -16.79 -14.14
N PRO A 60 -5.29 -17.78 -13.26
CA PRO A 60 -4.34 -17.62 -12.17
C PRO A 60 -2.96 -17.34 -12.73
N ARG A 61 -2.28 -16.34 -12.18
CA ARG A 61 -0.93 -15.95 -12.59
C ARG A 61 -0.11 -15.54 -11.37
N SER A 62 1.10 -16.07 -11.26
CA SER A 62 2.07 -15.63 -10.26
C SER A 62 2.65 -14.28 -10.68
N ILE A 63 2.59 -13.30 -9.78
CA ILE A 63 3.14 -11.96 -10.02
C ILE A 63 4.09 -11.63 -8.87
N THR A 64 5.36 -11.45 -9.19
CA THR A 64 6.39 -10.96 -8.27
C THR A 64 6.54 -9.46 -8.45
N LEU A 65 6.43 -8.72 -7.35
CA LEU A 65 6.47 -7.25 -7.34
C LEU A 65 7.76 -6.78 -6.70
N PHE A 66 8.52 -5.99 -7.46
CA PHE A 66 9.71 -5.29 -7.01
C PHE A 66 9.39 -3.81 -6.87
N VAL A 67 9.85 -3.20 -5.78
CA VAL A 67 9.62 -1.78 -5.51
C VAL A 67 10.99 -1.11 -5.36
N ALA A 68 11.26 -0.13 -6.21
CA ALA A 68 12.45 0.70 -6.17
C ALA A 68 12.06 2.12 -5.75
N GLU A 69 12.56 2.53 -4.58
CA GLU A 69 12.32 3.85 -4.01
C GLU A 69 13.65 4.51 -3.62
N GLN A 70 13.68 5.84 -3.69
CA GLN A 70 14.85 6.61 -3.25
C GLN A 70 14.94 6.73 -1.74
N SER A 71 13.81 6.61 -1.04
CA SER A 71 13.73 6.75 0.39
C SER A 71 12.90 5.60 1.01
N PRO A 72 13.14 5.24 2.28
CA PRO A 72 12.42 4.14 2.93
C PRO A 72 10.99 4.50 3.33
N GLU A 73 10.64 5.78 3.44
CA GLU A 73 9.35 6.24 3.97
C GLU A 73 8.15 5.78 3.13
N PRO A 74 8.15 5.88 1.78
CA PRO A 74 7.07 5.36 0.94
C PRO A 74 6.89 3.85 1.09
N VAL A 75 8.00 3.09 1.16
CA VAL A 75 7.98 1.63 1.35
C VAL A 75 7.40 1.28 2.72
N ALA A 76 7.87 1.93 3.78
CA ALA A 76 7.37 1.72 5.14
C ALA A 76 5.87 2.03 5.24
N ARG A 77 5.42 3.11 4.61
CA ARG A 77 4.01 3.48 4.54
C ARG A 77 3.20 2.41 3.79
N GLN A 78 3.67 1.96 2.62
CA GLN A 78 3.03 0.90 1.84
C GLN A 78 2.85 -0.36 2.69
N LEU A 79 3.91 -0.81 3.35
CA LEU A 79 3.87 -1.99 4.21
C LEU A 79 2.86 -1.82 5.34
N LEU A 80 2.85 -0.67 6.01
CA LEU A 80 1.90 -0.36 7.07
C LEU A 80 0.45 -0.42 6.56
N PHE A 81 0.18 0.18 5.41
CA PHE A 81 -1.15 0.14 4.79
C PHE A 81 -1.58 -1.28 4.41
N LEU A 82 -0.68 -2.07 3.82
CA LEU A 82 -0.95 -3.46 3.47
C LEU A 82 -1.24 -4.29 4.71
N LEU A 83 -0.49 -4.11 5.81
CA LEU A 83 -0.81 -4.78 7.07
C LEU A 83 -2.16 -4.37 7.62
N LEU A 84 -2.52 -3.08 7.58
CA LEU A 84 -3.83 -2.62 8.05
C LEU A 84 -4.98 -3.15 7.17
N ALA A 85 -4.77 -3.27 5.86
CA ALA A 85 -5.75 -3.78 4.93
C ALA A 85 -5.92 -5.31 5.07
N LEU A 86 -4.82 -6.04 5.20
CA LEU A 86 -4.77 -7.50 5.10
C LEU A 86 -4.81 -8.21 6.45
N GLU A 87 -4.08 -7.73 7.46
CA GLU A 87 -4.04 -8.39 8.77
C GLU A 87 -5.31 -8.14 9.59
N ALA A 88 -5.68 -9.18 10.35
CA ALA A 88 -6.82 -9.18 11.25
C ALA A 88 -6.33 -9.60 12.64
N PRO A 89 -6.10 -8.66 13.57
CA PRO A 89 -5.84 -9.06 14.95
C PRO A 89 -7.08 -9.74 15.57
N ASP A 90 -8.31 -9.26 15.32
CA ASP A 90 -9.56 -9.82 15.88
C ASP A 90 -10.84 -9.54 15.04
N ARG A 91 -10.75 -9.65 13.70
CA ARG A 91 -11.86 -9.46 12.71
C ARG A 91 -12.78 -8.22 12.90
N PRO A 92 -12.26 -6.99 12.79
CA PRO A 92 -13.11 -5.88 12.39
C PRO A 92 -13.69 -6.14 10.98
N ARG A 93 -14.99 -5.86 10.79
CA ARG A 93 -15.69 -5.97 9.49
C ARG A 93 -14.92 -5.17 8.42
N PRO A 94 -14.96 -5.57 7.13
CA PRO A 94 -14.27 -4.85 6.05
C PRO A 94 -14.53 -3.33 6.04
N ALA A 95 -15.75 -2.92 6.36
CA ALA A 95 -16.13 -1.51 6.50
C ALA A 95 -15.35 -0.75 7.59
N ALA A 96 -15.07 -1.38 8.73
CA ALA A 96 -14.30 -0.75 9.81
C ALA A 96 -12.83 -0.56 9.41
N ARG A 97 -12.26 -1.49 8.63
CA ARG A 97 -10.90 -1.33 8.07
C ARG A 97 -10.85 -0.24 7.02
N ALA A 98 -11.82 -0.22 6.12
CA ALA A 98 -11.94 0.85 5.13
C ALA A 98 -12.07 2.22 5.82
N ALA A 99 -12.88 2.32 6.88
CA ALA A 99 -13.02 3.55 7.66
C ALA A 99 -11.71 3.97 8.35
N ALA A 100 -10.97 3.03 8.94
CA ALA A 100 -9.67 3.32 9.55
C ALA A 100 -8.64 3.78 8.51
N ILE A 101 -8.61 3.16 7.33
CA ILE A 101 -7.76 3.56 6.21
C ILE A 101 -8.12 4.96 5.71
N LEU A 102 -9.40 5.23 5.48
CA LEU A 102 -9.85 6.56 5.02
C LEU A 102 -9.53 7.66 6.04
N GLU A 103 -9.67 7.36 7.33
CA GLU A 103 -9.30 8.27 8.40
C GLU A 103 -7.78 8.55 8.40
N LEU A 104 -6.94 7.52 8.25
CA LEU A 104 -5.48 7.68 8.17
C LEU A 104 -5.03 8.53 6.97
N LEU A 105 -5.80 8.51 5.87
CA LEU A 105 -5.47 9.23 4.64
C LEU A 105 -6.04 10.65 4.59
N GLY A 106 -7.14 10.91 5.30
CA GLY A 106 -7.92 12.13 5.13
C GLY A 106 -8.11 12.98 6.39
N SER A 107 -7.64 12.53 7.56
CA SER A 107 -7.88 13.22 8.83
C SER A 107 -6.57 13.63 9.53
N GLY A 108 -6.52 14.86 10.03
CA GLY A 108 -5.41 15.36 10.84
C GLY A 108 -5.42 14.84 12.29
N SER A 109 -6.51 14.19 12.72
CA SER A 109 -6.64 13.55 14.02
C SER A 109 -7.20 12.14 13.86
N LEU A 110 -6.81 11.24 14.76
CA LEU A 110 -7.21 9.84 14.72
C LEU A 110 -8.05 9.49 15.95
N ARG A 111 -9.14 8.75 15.72
CA ARG A 111 -9.90 8.08 16.78
C ARG A 111 -9.00 7.10 17.53
N PRO A 112 -9.25 6.88 18.84
CA PRO A 112 -8.44 5.99 19.66
C PRO A 112 -8.25 4.59 19.06
N GLY A 113 -9.30 4.02 18.46
CA GLY A 113 -9.24 2.71 17.80
C GLY A 113 -8.29 2.68 16.61
N THR A 114 -8.39 3.67 15.72
CA THR A 114 -7.50 3.80 14.54
C THR A 114 -6.05 4.05 14.98
N ALA A 115 -5.84 4.86 16.01
CA ALA A 115 -4.51 5.09 16.59
C ALA A 115 -3.90 3.83 17.23
N ALA A 116 -4.73 2.99 17.87
CA ALA A 116 -4.28 1.70 18.42
C ALA A 116 -3.89 0.71 17.31
N LEU A 117 -4.71 0.60 16.25
CA LEU A 117 -4.41 -0.23 15.08
C LEU A 117 -3.10 0.20 14.41
N LEU A 118 -2.91 1.50 14.19
CA LEU A 118 -1.71 2.09 13.62
C LEU A 118 -0.47 1.73 14.45
N ARG A 119 -0.50 1.98 15.77
CA ARG A 119 0.61 1.67 16.68
C ARG A 119 0.92 0.18 16.71
N GLY A 120 -0.10 -0.67 16.72
CA GLY A 120 0.07 -2.13 16.67
C GLY A 120 0.76 -2.58 15.39
N ALA A 121 0.31 -2.12 14.22
CA ALA A 121 0.90 -2.46 12.93
C ALA A 121 2.34 -1.93 12.79
N ALA A 122 2.60 -0.67 13.16
CA ALA A 122 3.94 -0.09 13.18
C ALA A 122 4.89 -0.88 14.11
N GLY A 123 4.40 -1.27 15.29
CA GLY A 123 5.16 -2.08 16.23
C GLY A 123 5.53 -3.47 15.68
N ARG A 124 4.71 -4.06 14.79
CA ARG A 124 5.04 -5.30 14.07
C ARG A 124 6.12 -5.06 13.02
N LEU A 125 5.96 -4.06 12.16
CA LEU A 125 6.94 -3.72 11.14
C LEU A 125 8.31 -3.45 11.72
N ARG A 126 8.37 -2.73 12.85
CA ARG A 126 9.64 -2.46 13.53
C ARG A 126 10.42 -3.74 13.86
N ARG A 127 9.73 -4.84 14.18
CA ARG A 127 10.37 -6.14 14.47
C ARG A 127 10.89 -6.87 13.23
N TRP A 128 10.47 -6.47 12.03
CA TRP A 128 10.96 -7.06 10.78
C TRP A 128 12.23 -6.40 10.27
N VAL A 129 12.56 -5.21 10.79
CA VAL A 129 13.71 -4.40 10.36
C VAL A 129 14.79 -4.31 11.46
N SER A 130 14.47 -4.76 12.68
CA SER A 130 15.39 -4.87 13.83
C SER A 130 16.03 -6.23 13.91
#